data_AF-A0A959T2H2-F1
#
_entry.id   AF-A0A959T2H2-F1
#
_cell.length_a   1.000
_cell.length_b   1.000
_cell.length_c   1.000
_cell.angle_alpha   90.00
_cell.angle_beta   90.00
_cell.angle_gamma   90.00
#
_symmetry.space_group_name_H-M   'P 1'
#
loop_
_entity.id
_entity.type
_entity.pdbx_description
1 polymer ?
#
loop_
_entity_poly.entity_id
_entity_poly.type
_entity_poly.pdbx_seq_one_letter_code
_entity_poly.pdbx_strand_id
1 'polypeptide(L)'
;MKSTMQRRSFLKTTALAGGGLMIGVNLFEACRPAVVPEVDPATLDYSDLNAFIRISPEGKVSIYAPNPEIGQGVKTALPMLVAEELDVKWEEVHVEQAPLDTSKYTRQMAGGSNSVKVAWEPLRQAGAMAR
;
A
#
# COMPACT_ATOMS: atom_id res chain seq x y z
N MET A 1 6.22 36.36 42.08
CA MET A 1 5.08 35.44 41.97
C MET A 1 5.46 34.36 40.96
N LYS A 2 6.01 33.21 41.40
CA LYS A 2 6.43 32.12 40.50
C LYS A 2 5.18 31.29 40.14
N SER A 3 4.65 31.42 38.93
CA SER A 3 3.58 30.52 38.48
C SER A 3 4.19 29.14 38.25
N THR A 4 3.84 28.19 39.10
CA THR A 4 4.24 26.79 38.93
C THR A 4 3.29 26.21 37.90
N MET A 5 3.62 26.33 36.60
CA MET A 5 2.85 25.64 35.57
C MET A 5 2.92 24.14 35.84
N GLN A 6 1.78 23.52 36.18
CA GLN A 6 1.71 22.09 36.34
C GLN A 6 1.90 21.40 34.97
N ARG A 7 2.77 20.38 34.91
CA ARG A 7 3.02 19.56 33.72
C ARG A 7 1.72 19.12 33.01
N ARG A 8 0.69 18.76 33.78
CA ARG A 8 -0.62 18.35 33.26
C ARG A 8 -1.36 19.50 32.56
N SER A 9 -1.23 20.73 33.05
CA SER A 9 -1.85 21.89 32.42
C SER A 9 -1.14 22.28 31.13
N PHE A 10 0.19 22.17 31.10
CA PHE A 10 0.98 22.35 29.88
C PHE A 10 0.57 21.34 28.80
N LEU A 11 0.56 20.05 29.11
CA LEU A 11 0.16 18.99 28.18
C LEU A 11 -1.26 19.18 27.60
N LYS A 12 -2.22 19.62 28.43
CA LYS A 12 -3.59 19.91 27.97
C LYS A 12 -3.64 21.09 26.99
N THR A 13 -2.95 22.18 27.31
CA THR A 13 -2.93 23.38 26.47
C THR A 13 -2.23 23.12 25.14
N THR A 14 -1.11 22.39 25.15
CA THR A 14 -0.37 22.07 23.91
C THR A 14 -1.14 21.07 23.03
N ALA A 15 -1.82 20.08 23.62
CA ALA A 15 -2.62 19.11 22.86
C ALA A 15 -3.83 19.76 22.16
N LEU A 16 -4.50 20.70 22.84
CA LEU A 16 -5.65 21.42 22.28
C LEU A 16 -5.24 22.42 21.18
N ALA A 17 -4.10 23.10 21.33
CA ALA A 17 -3.62 24.06 20.34
C ALA A 17 -2.91 23.40 19.14
N GLY A 18 -2.30 22.22 19.35
CA GLY A 18 -1.44 21.57 18.37
C GLY A 18 -2.11 20.55 17.45
N GLY A 19 -3.35 20.13 17.72
CA GLY A 19 -4.08 19.17 16.89
C GLY A 19 -3.30 17.87 16.65
N GLY A 20 -3.30 16.94 17.61
CA GLY A 20 -2.59 15.65 17.49
C GLY A 20 -3.52 14.45 17.50
N LEU A 21 -3.21 13.43 16.69
CA LEU A 21 -3.83 12.11 16.77
C LEU A 21 -3.19 11.31 17.93
N MET A 22 -3.99 10.96 18.93
CA MET A 22 -3.57 10.03 19.98
C MET A 22 -4.05 8.62 19.66
N ILE A 23 -3.12 7.69 19.45
CA ILE A 23 -3.42 6.26 19.30
C ILE A 23 -3.12 5.57 20.64
N GLY A 24 -4.17 5.08 21.30
CA GLY A 24 -4.05 4.29 22.52
C GLY A 24 -3.80 2.83 22.20
N VAL A 25 -2.59 2.34 22.45
CA VAL A 25 -2.26 0.91 22.35
C VAL A 25 -2.22 0.30 23.75
N ASN A 26 -2.95 -0.79 23.97
CA ASN A 26 -2.89 -1.55 25.20
C ASN A 26 -1.82 -2.65 25.07
N LEU A 27 -0.59 -2.37 25.50
CA LEU A 27 0.52 -3.33 25.44
C LEU A 27 0.27 -4.60 26.27
N PHE A 28 -0.53 -4.51 27.34
CA PHE A 28 -0.82 -5.66 28.19
C PHE A 28 -1.79 -6.66 27.53
N GLU A 29 -2.66 -6.19 26.63
CA GLU A 29 -3.48 -7.04 25.75
C GLU A 29 -2.69 -7.56 24.54
N ALA A 30 -1.69 -6.81 24.06
CA ALA A 30 -0.90 -7.16 22.87
C ALA A 30 0.00 -8.40 23.05
N CYS A 31 0.44 -8.69 24.28
CA CYS A 31 1.25 -9.88 24.60
C CYS A 31 0.42 -11.07 25.10
N ARG A 32 -0.83 -11.21 24.65
CA ARG A 32 -1.59 -12.44 24.93
C ARG A 32 -1.00 -13.59 24.11
N PRO A 33 -0.54 -14.69 24.73
CA PRO A 33 0.04 -15.84 24.03
C PRO A 33 -0.97 -16.63 23.16
N ALA A 34 -2.22 -16.17 23.05
CA ALA A 34 -3.31 -16.84 22.36
C ALA A 34 -3.72 -16.18 21.03
N VAL A 35 -3.07 -15.09 20.61
CA VAL A 35 -3.27 -14.55 19.25
C VAL A 35 -2.33 -15.31 18.33
N VAL A 36 -2.78 -16.47 17.86
CA VAL A 36 -2.12 -17.17 16.76
C VAL A 36 -2.55 -16.45 15.48
N PRO A 37 -1.65 -15.76 14.76
CA PRO A 37 -2.00 -15.24 13.45
C PRO A 37 -2.44 -16.41 12.57
N GLU A 38 -3.50 -16.23 11.79
CA GLU A 38 -4.06 -17.27 10.91
C GLU A 38 -3.03 -17.80 9.90
N VAL A 39 -1.98 -17.01 9.65
CA VAL A 39 -0.85 -17.33 8.78
C VAL A 39 0.44 -16.99 9.51
N ASP A 40 1.40 -17.93 9.53
CA ASP A 40 2.74 -17.66 10.05
C ASP A 40 3.50 -16.75 9.07
N PRO A 41 3.84 -15.50 9.45
CA PRO A 41 4.55 -14.59 8.57
C PRO A 41 5.92 -15.13 8.14
N ALA A 42 6.53 -16.05 8.89
CA ALA A 42 7.79 -16.68 8.49
C ALA A 42 7.65 -17.67 7.32
N THR A 43 6.43 -18.10 7.00
CA THR A 43 6.14 -19.06 5.92
C THR A 43 5.64 -18.41 4.63
N LEU A 44 5.43 -17.10 4.63
CA LEU A 44 4.94 -16.37 3.47
C LEU A 44 6.05 -16.18 2.43
N ASP A 45 5.76 -16.55 1.18
CA ASP A 45 6.61 -16.21 0.04
C ASP A 45 6.32 -14.77 -0.39
N TYR A 46 7.22 -13.87 -0.04
CA TYR A 46 7.11 -12.45 -0.37
C TYR A 46 7.62 -12.12 -1.78
N SER A 47 8.07 -13.11 -2.56
CA SER A 47 8.60 -12.85 -3.91
C SER A 47 7.52 -12.45 -4.91
N ASP A 48 6.27 -12.85 -4.68
CA ASP A 48 5.07 -12.48 -5.46
C ASP A 48 3.98 -11.99 -4.49
N LEU A 49 4.17 -10.77 -3.95
CA LEU A 49 3.32 -10.17 -2.91
C LEU A 49 1.82 -10.20 -3.28
N ASN A 50 1.54 -9.88 -4.54
CA ASN A 50 0.22 -9.95 -5.13
C ASN A 50 0.33 -10.09 -6.65
N ALA A 51 -0.80 -10.19 -7.35
CA ALA A 51 -0.82 -10.33 -8.81
C ALA A 51 -0.26 -9.11 -9.58
N PHE A 52 0.01 -7.98 -8.92
CA PHE A 52 0.44 -6.74 -9.56
C PHE A 52 1.89 -6.37 -9.28
N ILE A 53 2.50 -6.86 -8.19
CA ILE A 53 3.78 -6.37 -7.69
C ILE A 53 4.72 -7.53 -7.46
N ARG A 54 5.93 -7.38 -7.99
CA ARG A 54 7.07 -8.25 -7.70
C ARG A 54 8.25 -7.40 -7.25
N ILE A 55 8.84 -7.74 -6.10
CA ILE A 55 10.03 -7.09 -5.58
C ILE A 55 11.15 -8.12 -5.54
N SER A 56 12.25 -7.87 -6.26
CA SER A 56 13.40 -8.77 -6.24
C SER A 56 14.13 -8.68 -4.90
N PRO A 57 14.90 -9.71 -4.49
CA PRO A 57 15.73 -9.64 -3.28
C PRO A 57 16.74 -8.47 -3.29
N GLU A 58 17.11 -7.98 -4.48
CA GLU A 58 17.97 -6.81 -4.68
C GLU A 58 17.21 -5.47 -4.64
N GLY A 59 15.91 -5.48 -4.35
CA GLY A 59 15.05 -4.30 -4.24
C GLY A 59 14.51 -3.77 -5.57
N LYS A 60 14.59 -4.53 -6.67
CA LYS A 60 14.02 -4.10 -7.96
C LYS A 60 12.51 -4.29 -7.96
N VAL A 61 11.76 -3.23 -8.28
CA VAL A 61 10.30 -3.24 -8.30
C VAL A 61 9.79 -3.44 -9.72
N SER A 62 9.13 -4.56 -9.96
CA SER A 62 8.36 -4.83 -11.17
C SER A 62 6.86 -4.68 -10.89
N ILE A 63 6.16 -3.95 -11.75
CA ILE A 63 4.71 -3.75 -11.67
C ILE A 63 4.03 -4.26 -12.94
N TYR A 64 3.08 -5.17 -12.77
CA TYR A 64 2.32 -5.77 -13.85
C TYR A 64 1.11 -4.91 -14.24
N ALA A 65 1.06 -4.48 -15.49
CA ALA A 65 -0.09 -3.81 -16.08
C ALA A 65 -1.08 -4.85 -16.63
N PRO A 66 -2.29 -5.02 -16.06
CA PRO A 66 -3.21 -6.09 -16.45
C PRO A 66 -3.94 -5.81 -17.76
N ASN A 67 -4.25 -4.54 -18.05
CA ASN A 67 -4.97 -4.15 -19.26
C ASN A 67 -4.03 -4.09 -20.48
N PRO A 68 -4.49 -4.52 -21.66
CA PRO A 68 -3.71 -4.38 -22.88
C PRO A 68 -3.57 -2.91 -23.28
N GLU A 69 -2.38 -2.56 -23.75
CA GLU A 69 -2.04 -1.25 -24.30
C GLU A 69 -2.32 -1.20 -25.81
N ILE A 70 -3.07 -0.20 -26.25
CA ILE A 70 -3.42 0.04 -27.66
C ILE A 70 -3.17 1.51 -28.10
N GLY A 71 -2.47 2.29 -27.28
CA GLY A 71 -2.12 3.71 -27.53
C GLY A 71 -2.71 4.70 -26.51
N GLN A 72 -3.42 4.23 -25.48
CA GLN A 72 -4.05 5.05 -24.46
C GLN A 72 -3.16 5.34 -23.24
N GLY A 73 -2.05 4.63 -23.08
CA GLY A 73 -1.10 4.83 -21.97
C GLY A 73 -1.48 4.15 -20.65
N VAL A 74 -2.25 3.05 -20.67
CA VAL A 74 -2.56 2.26 -19.46
C VAL A 74 -1.32 1.58 -18.89
N LYS A 75 -0.32 1.24 -19.72
CA LYS A 75 0.96 0.72 -19.22
C LYS A 75 1.77 1.74 -18.42
N THR A 76 1.42 3.01 -18.50
CA THR A 76 2.03 4.05 -17.66
C THR A 76 1.10 4.39 -16.50
N ALA A 77 -0.14 4.74 -16.81
CA ALA A 77 -1.09 5.27 -15.82
C ALA A 77 -1.47 4.25 -14.74
N LEU A 78 -1.60 2.96 -15.07
CA LEU A 78 -2.00 1.95 -14.07
C LEU A 78 -0.84 1.64 -13.09
N PRO A 79 0.39 1.35 -13.55
CA PRO A 79 1.50 1.14 -12.62
C PRO A 79 1.86 2.34 -11.77
N MET A 80 1.63 3.58 -12.25
CA MET A 80 1.87 4.77 -11.45
C MET A 80 1.03 4.80 -10.15
N LEU A 81 -0.20 4.28 -10.18
CA LEU A 81 -1.05 4.18 -8.98
C LEU A 81 -0.41 3.30 -7.91
N VAL A 82 0.25 2.23 -8.33
CA VAL A 82 0.93 1.30 -7.44
C VAL A 82 2.25 1.90 -6.94
N ALA A 83 3.02 2.53 -7.84
CA ALA A 83 4.28 3.17 -7.52
C ALA A 83 4.12 4.30 -6.49
N GLU A 84 3.04 5.08 -6.57
CA GLU A 84 2.71 6.13 -5.61
C GLU A 84 2.46 5.57 -4.21
N GLU A 85 1.73 4.45 -4.10
CA GLU A 85 1.46 3.82 -2.80
C GLU A 85 2.70 3.14 -2.20
N LEU A 86 3.58 2.61 -3.06
CA LEU A 86 4.87 2.04 -2.66
C LEU A 86 5.91 3.11 -2.27
N ASP A 87 5.66 4.39 -2.57
CA ASP A 87 6.61 5.50 -2.35
C ASP A 87 7.97 5.26 -3.05
N VAL A 88 7.91 4.71 -4.28
CA VAL A 88 9.10 4.43 -5.11
C VAL A 88 9.24 5.44 -6.23
N LYS A 89 10.48 5.78 -6.57
CA LYS A 89 10.77 6.64 -7.72
C LYS A 89 10.34 5.94 -9.00
N TRP A 90 9.64 6.66 -9.87
CA TRP A 90 9.15 6.12 -11.13
C TRP A 90 10.28 5.58 -12.02
N GLU A 91 11.47 6.18 -11.96
CA GLU A 91 12.64 5.75 -12.71
C GLU A 91 13.19 4.38 -12.28
N GLU A 92 12.82 3.91 -11.09
CA GLU A 92 13.24 2.63 -10.52
C GLU A 92 12.19 1.52 -10.74
N VAL A 93 11.03 1.85 -11.33
CA VAL A 93 9.94 0.92 -11.61
C VAL A 93 10.12 0.27 -12.98
N HIS A 94 10.11 -1.06 -13.01
CA HIS A 94 10.01 -1.84 -14.24
C HIS A 94 8.56 -2.21 -14.52
N VAL A 95 7.98 -1.76 -15.63
CA VAL A 95 6.61 -2.13 -16.01
C VAL A 95 6.62 -3.34 -16.93
N GLU A 96 5.85 -4.36 -16.56
CA GLU A 96 5.62 -5.55 -17.38
C GLU A 96 4.14 -5.65 -17.80
N GLN A 97 3.87 -6.18 -19.00
CA GLN A 97 2.49 -6.55 -19.35
C GLN A 97 2.15 -7.83 -18.62
N ALA A 98 1.04 -7.85 -17.88
CA ALA A 98 0.58 -9.08 -17.28
C ALA A 98 0.10 -10.07 -18.36
N PRO A 99 0.39 -11.38 -18.24
CA PRO A 99 -0.20 -12.38 -19.11
C PRO A 99 -1.72 -12.44 -18.91
N LEU A 100 -2.43 -13.05 -19.85
CA LEU A 100 -3.86 -13.29 -19.69
C LEU A 100 -4.09 -14.31 -18.57
N ASP A 101 -4.71 -13.87 -17.48
CA ASP A 101 -5.07 -14.68 -16.32
C ASP A 101 -6.36 -14.12 -15.70
N THR A 102 -7.49 -14.77 -16.01
CA THR A 102 -8.81 -14.37 -15.51
C THR A 102 -9.06 -14.76 -14.05
N SER A 103 -8.16 -15.55 -13.45
CA SER A 103 -8.23 -15.87 -12.02
C SER A 103 -7.61 -14.76 -11.17
N LYS A 104 -6.52 -14.16 -11.65
CA LYS A 104 -5.82 -13.06 -10.99
C LYS A 104 -6.39 -11.68 -11.32
N TYR A 105 -6.91 -11.50 -12.53
CA TYR A 105 -7.34 -10.19 -13.03
C TYR A 105 -8.80 -10.21 -13.49
N THR A 106 -9.62 -9.36 -12.90
CA THR A 106 -11.06 -9.28 -13.19
C THR A 106 -11.36 -8.72 -14.59
N ARG A 107 -10.50 -7.87 -15.15
CA ARG A 107 -10.79 -7.16 -16.42
C ARG A 107 -9.54 -6.84 -17.23
N GLN A 108 -9.08 -7.79 -18.06
CA GLN A 108 -7.96 -7.61 -18.98
C GLN A 108 -8.40 -7.28 -20.41
N MET A 109 -8.99 -6.10 -20.60
CA MET A 109 -9.43 -5.62 -21.92
C MET A 109 -9.16 -4.13 -22.11
N ALA A 110 -9.14 -3.67 -23.36
CA ALA A 110 -9.17 -2.25 -23.72
C ALA A 110 -10.56 -1.89 -24.28
N GLY A 111 -11.14 -0.78 -23.80
CA GLY A 111 -12.45 -0.30 -24.23
C GLY A 111 -13.35 0.20 -23.10
N GLY A 112 -14.42 0.90 -23.46
CA GLY A 112 -15.43 1.43 -22.53
C GLY A 112 -14.94 2.52 -21.57
N SER A 113 -13.75 3.10 -21.81
CA SER A 113 -13.15 4.18 -21.01
C SER A 113 -13.10 3.91 -19.50
N ASN A 114 -12.99 2.63 -19.12
CA ASN A 114 -13.12 2.18 -17.74
C ASN A 114 -11.81 1.66 -17.10
N SER A 115 -10.69 1.67 -17.82
CA SER A 115 -9.44 1.04 -17.35
C SER A 115 -8.97 1.61 -16.01
N VAL A 116 -8.79 2.93 -15.90
CA VAL A 116 -8.39 3.57 -14.63
C VAL A 116 -9.47 3.42 -13.58
N LYS A 117 -10.75 3.69 -13.93
CA LYS A 117 -11.87 3.64 -12.99
C LYS A 117 -12.01 2.27 -12.30
N VAL A 118 -11.86 1.19 -13.06
CA VAL A 118 -12.00 -0.18 -12.52
C VAL A 118 -10.75 -0.61 -11.76
N ALA A 119 -9.56 -0.19 -12.23
CA ALA A 119 -8.30 -0.58 -11.62
C ALA A 119 -7.87 0.29 -10.42
N TRP A 120 -8.50 1.45 -10.21
CA TRP A 120 -8.12 2.44 -9.20
C TRP A 120 -7.97 1.83 -7.79
N GLU A 121 -9.07 1.25 -7.28
CA GLU A 121 -9.09 0.68 -5.94
C GLU A 121 -8.15 -0.53 -5.78
N PRO A 122 -8.22 -1.58 -6.63
CA PRO A 122 -7.38 -2.76 -6.42
C PRO A 122 -5.88 -2.47 -6.56
N LEU A 123 -5.47 -1.56 -7.46
CA LEU A 123 -4.06 -1.23 -7.62
C LEU A 123 -3.51 -0.42 -6.44
N ARG A 124 -4.30 0.51 -5.90
CA ARG A 124 -3.87 1.26 -4.71
C ARG A 124 -3.79 0.37 -3.48
N GLN A 125 -4.76 -0.52 -3.29
CA GLN A 125 -4.71 -1.51 -2.21
C GLN A 125 -3.50 -2.44 -2.36
N ALA A 126 -3.23 -2.92 -3.58
CA ALA A 126 -2.06 -3.75 -3.85
C ALA A 126 -0.74 -3.04 -3.48
N GLY A 127 -0.59 -1.76 -3.85
CA GLY A 127 0.57 -0.96 -3.48
C GLY A 127 0.67 -0.72 -1.97
N ALA A 128 -0.44 -0.34 -1.32
CA ALA A 128 -0.47 -0.08 0.11
C ALA A 128 -0.17 -1.32 0.96
N MET A 129 -0.58 -2.52 0.51
CA MET A 129 -0.27 -3.79 1.18
C MET A 129 1.20 -4.19 1.08
N ALA A 130 1.90 -3.71 0.06
CA ALA A 130 3.30 -4.03 -0.21
C ALA A 130 4.28 -3.04 0.47
N ARG A 131 3.76 -1.97 1.09
CA ARG A 131 4.53 -0.97 1.85
C ARG A 131 4.85 -1.41 3.28
#